data_AF-F3FW71-F1
#
_entry.id   AF-F3FW71-F1
#
_cell.length_a   1.000
_cell.length_b   1.000
_cell.length_c   1.000
_cell.angle_alpha   90.00
_cell.angle_beta   90.00
_cell.angle_gamma   90.00
#
_symmetry.space_group_name_H-M   'P 1'
#
loop_
_entity.id
_entity.type
_entity.pdbx_description
1 polymer ?
#
loop_
_entity_poly.entity_id
_entity_poly.type
_entity_poly.pdbx_seq_one_letter_code
_entity_poly.pdbx_strand_id
1 'polypeptide(L)'
;GTLEYATALFDESTMRRYRGYFLRLLEAMVADDQQVLEQVPLLDTAEREYLLKDINATERAYPVGQLMHRLFEAHAEAAPQAIAVRQSEQTLTYAELDSR
;
A
#
# COMPACT_ATOMS: atom_id res chain seq x y z
N GLY A 1 -33.54 14.94 7.22
CA GLY A 1 -33.19 14.17 8.43
C GLY A 1 -31.96 14.76 9.07
N THR A 2 -31.75 14.50 10.36
CA THR A 2 -30.53 14.86 11.11
C THR A 2 -29.69 13.61 11.36
N LEU A 3 -28.36 13.76 11.49
CA LEU A 3 -27.44 12.68 11.84
C LEU A 3 -26.77 13.04 13.16
N GLU A 4 -27.04 12.25 14.21
CA GLU A 4 -26.42 12.37 15.52
C GLU A 4 -25.33 11.32 15.66
N TYR A 5 -24.15 11.72 16.17
CA TYR A 5 -23.02 10.81 16.31
C TYR A 5 -22.15 11.17 17.52
N ALA A 6 -21.49 10.15 18.08
CA ALA A 6 -20.56 10.33 19.19
C ALA A 6 -19.23 10.90 18.69
N THR A 7 -18.92 12.14 19.05
CA THR A 7 -17.65 12.81 18.68
C THR A 7 -16.42 12.17 19.30
N ALA A 8 -16.59 11.37 20.36
CA ALA A 8 -15.53 10.55 20.94
C ALA A 8 -15.07 9.41 20.01
N LEU A 9 -15.90 9.01 19.05
CA LEU A 9 -15.63 7.89 18.13
C LEU A 9 -15.47 8.36 16.68
N PHE A 10 -16.09 9.48 16.30
CA PHE A 10 -16.14 9.92 14.92
C PHE A 10 -15.92 11.41 14.79
N ASP A 11 -15.07 11.77 13.83
CA ASP A 11 -14.94 13.15 13.37
C ASP A 11 -15.98 13.49 12.29
N GLU A 12 -16.10 14.79 12.00
CA GLU A 12 -17.03 15.30 10.99
C GLU A 12 -16.73 14.76 9.59
N SER A 13 -15.45 14.53 9.26
CA SER A 13 -15.05 14.03 7.94
C SER A 13 -15.54 12.59 7.71
N THR A 14 -15.46 11.76 8.74
CA THR A 14 -15.92 10.37 8.76
C THR A 14 -17.43 10.32 8.61
N MET A 15 -18.15 11.16 9.36
CA MET A 15 -19.61 11.21 9.28
C MET A 15 -20.11 11.79 7.95
N ARG A 16 -19.36 12.72 7.34
CA ARG A 16 -19.65 13.21 5.98
C ARG A 16 -19.55 12.09 4.95
N ARG A 17 -18.54 11.23 5.04
CA ARG A 17 -18.39 10.03 4.19
C ARG A 17 -19.53 9.06 4.40
N TYR A 18 -19.86 8.73 5.65
CA TYR A 18 -20.93 7.78 5.98
C TYR A 18 -22.30 8.26 5.52
N ARG A 19 -22.58 9.56 5.64
CA ARG A 19 -23.78 10.17 5.05
C ARG A 19 -23.84 9.97 3.53
N GLY A 20 -22.71 10.13 2.85
CA GLY A 20 -22.60 9.89 1.41
C GLY A 20 -22.90 8.44 1.02
N TYR A 21 -22.40 7.48 1.80
CA TYR A 21 -22.68 6.05 1.57
C TYR A 21 -24.16 5.73 1.78
N PHE A 22 -24.76 6.29 2.84
CA PHE A 22 -26.17 6.09 3.13
C PHE A 22 -27.07 6.65 2.04
N LEU A 23 -26.76 7.85 1.52
CA LEU A 23 -27.50 8.44 0.41
C LEU A 23 -27.41 7.56 -0.85
N ARG A 24 -26.23 7.06 -1.22
CA ARG A 24 -26.07 6.16 -2.37
C ARG A 24 -26.85 4.86 -2.22
N LEU A 25 -26.89 4.31 -1.02
CA LEU A 25 -27.68 3.12 -0.73
C LEU A 25 -29.17 3.39 -0.97
N LEU A 26 -29.68 4.52 -0.46
CA LEU A 26 -31.08 4.91 -0.67
C LEU A 26 -31.38 5.19 -2.15
N GLU A 27 -30.49 5.87 -2.86
CA GLU A 27 -30.62 6.14 -4.30
C GLU A 27 -30.70 4.83 -5.10
N ALA A 28 -29.85 3.84 -4.78
CA ALA A 28 -29.89 2.52 -5.39
C ALA A 28 -31.22 1.79 -5.13
N MET A 29 -31.67 1.77 -3.87
CA MET A 29 -32.93 1.14 -3.48
C MET A 29 -34.16 1.76 -4.15
N VAL A 30 -34.12 3.07 -4.43
CA VAL A 30 -35.22 3.79 -5.11
C VAL A 30 -35.15 3.59 -6.64
N ALA A 31 -33.96 3.44 -7.20
CA ALA A 31 -33.78 3.26 -8.63
C ALA A 31 -34.22 1.89 -9.12
N ASP A 32 -33.99 0.83 -8.33
CA ASP A 32 -34.37 -0.54 -8.65
C ASP A 32 -34.63 -1.35 -7.37
N ASP A 33 -35.88 -1.81 -7.20
CA ASP A 33 -36.31 -2.56 -6.01
C ASP A 33 -35.84 -4.02 -6.02
N GLN A 34 -35.31 -4.52 -7.15
CA GLN A 34 -34.68 -5.84 -7.27
C GLN A 34 -33.15 -5.76 -7.17
N GLN A 35 -32.58 -4.56 -6.99
CA GLN A 35 -31.13 -4.40 -6.95
C GLN A 35 -30.51 -5.15 -5.77
N VAL A 36 -29.49 -5.96 -6.07
CA VAL A 36 -28.69 -6.63 -5.04
C VAL A 36 -27.85 -5.60 -4.29
N LEU A 37 -28.14 -5.41 -3.00
CA LEU A 37 -27.48 -4.39 -2.16
C LEU A 37 -25.95 -4.53 -2.12
N GLU A 38 -25.43 -5.76 -2.22
CA GLU A 38 -23.99 -6.04 -2.24
C GLU A 38 -23.27 -5.45 -3.46
N GLN A 39 -24.00 -5.14 -4.53
CA GLN A 39 -23.44 -4.58 -5.77
C GLN A 39 -23.50 -3.05 -5.81
N VAL A 40 -24.07 -2.41 -4.79
CA VAL A 40 -24.18 -0.95 -4.74
C VAL A 40 -22.79 -0.34 -4.53
N PRO A 41 -22.30 0.52 -5.45
CA PRO A 41 -21.03 1.20 -5.26
C PRO A 41 -21.19 2.29 -4.18
N LEU A 42 -20.83 1.95 -2.93
CA LEU A 42 -20.96 2.86 -1.79
C LEU A 42 -19.99 4.05 -1.88
N LEU A 43 -18.76 3.79 -2.31
CA LEU A 43 -17.73 4.82 -2.43
C LEU A 43 -18.04 5.76 -3.59
N ASP A 44 -17.83 7.06 -3.37
CA ASP A 44 -17.81 8.00 -4.49
C ASP A 44 -16.57 7.83 -5.37
N THR A 45 -16.62 8.44 -6.55
CA THR A 45 -15.53 8.34 -7.52
C THR A 45 -14.21 8.88 -6.98
N ALA A 46 -14.23 9.97 -6.23
CA ALA A 46 -13.02 10.61 -5.71
C ALA A 46 -12.38 9.77 -4.61
N GLU A 47 -13.18 9.23 -3.69
CA GLU A 47 -12.72 8.33 -2.65
C GLU A 47 -12.21 7.00 -3.23
N ARG A 48 -12.93 6.43 -4.22
CA ARG A 48 -12.47 5.24 -4.93
C ARG A 48 -11.13 5.49 -5.63
N GLU A 49 -10.97 6.65 -6.26
CA GLU A 49 -9.72 7.05 -6.90
C GLU A 49 -8.59 7.18 -5.88
N TYR A 50 -8.83 7.86 -4.77
CA TYR A 50 -7.86 7.99 -3.68
C TYR A 50 -7.39 6.63 -3.15
N LEU A 51 -8.33 5.72 -2.88
CA LEU A 51 -8.03 4.39 -2.35
C LEU A 51 -7.33 3.47 -3.35
N LEU A 52 -7.64 3.59 -4.64
CA LEU A 52 -7.07 2.72 -5.67
C LEU A 52 -5.78 3.26 -6.27
N LYS A 53 -5.61 4.58 -6.33
CA LYS A 53 -4.48 5.23 -7.01
C LYS A 53 -3.58 5.94 -6.03
N ASP A 54 -4.09 6.95 -5.32
CA ASP A 54 -3.24 7.89 -4.58
C ASP A 54 -2.44 7.20 -3.48
N ILE A 55 -3.10 6.36 -2.68
CA ILE A 55 -2.42 5.61 -1.61
C ILE A 55 -1.63 4.40 -2.11
N ASN A 56 -1.89 3.94 -3.35
CA ASN A 56 -1.23 2.79 -3.97
C ASN A 56 -0.14 3.21 -4.98
N ALA A 57 0.19 4.50 -5.07
CA ALA A 57 1.22 5.05 -5.95
C ALA A 57 2.64 4.65 -5.50
N THR A 58 2.91 3.35 -5.52
CA THR A 58 4.14 2.69 -5.08
C THR A 58 5.06 2.33 -6.25
N GLU A 59 4.63 2.63 -7.48
CA GLU A 59 5.43 2.40 -8.68
C GLU A 59 6.74 3.19 -8.58
N ARG A 60 7.84 2.45 -8.68
CA ARG A 60 9.19 3.01 -8.73
C ARG A 60 9.96 2.26 -9.80
N ALA A 61 10.79 3.00 -10.53
CA ALA A 61 11.74 2.39 -11.44
C ALA A 61 12.63 1.43 -10.65
N TYR A 62 12.48 0.14 -10.91
CA TYR A 62 13.32 -0.91 -10.37
C TYR A 62 14.05 -1.57 -11.56
N PRO A 63 15.36 -1.85 -11.46
CA PRO A 63 16.10 -2.49 -12.54
C PRO A 63 15.65 -3.96 -12.70
N VAL A 64 14.57 -4.15 -13.44
CA VAL A 64 14.04 -5.47 -13.79
C VAL A 64 15.09 -6.19 -14.65
N GLY A 65 15.52 -7.37 -14.19
CA GLY A 65 16.55 -8.17 -14.85
C GLY A 65 17.94 -8.07 -14.21
N GLN A 66 18.15 -7.18 -13.24
CA GLN A 66 19.38 -7.20 -12.46
C GLN A 66 19.28 -8.30 -11.40
N LEU A 67 20.12 -9.32 -11.53
CA LEU A 67 20.14 -10.44 -10.61
C LEU A 67 20.83 -10.01 -9.32
N MET A 68 20.27 -10.40 -8.17
CA MET A 68 20.79 -10.00 -6.86
C MET A 68 22.26 -10.42 -6.66
N HIS A 69 22.66 -11.58 -7.17
CA HIS A 69 24.07 -12.01 -7.11
C HIS A 69 25.00 -11.12 -7.94
N ARG A 70 24.54 -10.56 -9.08
CA ARG A 70 25.35 -9.62 -9.87
C ARG A 70 25.59 -8.30 -9.16
N LEU A 71 24.60 -7.84 -8.38
CA LEU A 71 24.78 -6.68 -7.50
C LEU A 71 25.80 -6.96 -6.40
N PHE A 72 25.77 -8.19 -5.87
CA PHE A 72 26.72 -8.63 -4.86
C PHE A 72 28.14 -8.73 -5.42
N GLU A 73 28.34 -9.40 -6.56
CA GLU A 73 29.63 -9.52 -7.26
C GLU A 73 30.22 -8.14 -7.56
N ALA A 74 29.42 -7.22 -8.12
CA ALA A 74 29.87 -5.85 -8.40
C ALA A 74 30.31 -5.10 -7.14
N HIS A 75 29.66 -5.36 -5.99
CA HIS A 75 30.05 -4.79 -4.71
C HIS A 75 31.33 -5.45 -4.17
N ALA A 76 31.50 -6.76 -4.36
CA ALA A 76 32.72 -7.48 -3.99
C ALA A 76 33.94 -7.04 -4.81
N GLU A 77 33.76 -6.73 -6.09
CA GLU A 77 34.82 -6.14 -6.93
C GLU A 77 35.14 -4.70 -6.52
N ALA A 78 34.13 -3.88 -6.21
CA ALA A 78 34.33 -2.47 -5.88
C ALA A 78 34.88 -2.23 -4.46
N ALA A 79 34.54 -3.10 -3.50
CA ALA A 79 34.92 -2.98 -2.09
C ALA A 79 35.29 -4.34 -1.46
N PRO A 80 36.34 -5.01 -1.97
CA PRO A 80 36.66 -6.39 -1.60
C PRO A 80 36.96 -6.57 -0.11
N GLN A 81 37.53 -5.55 0.55
CA GLN A 81 37.91 -5.57 1.96
C GLN A 81 36.80 -5.08 2.91
N ALA A 82 35.65 -4.65 2.38
CA ALA A 82 34.52 -4.25 3.21
C ALA A 82 33.91 -5.49 3.90
N ILE A 83 33.47 -5.33 5.14
CA ILE A 83 32.83 -6.41 5.90
C ILE A 83 31.45 -6.68 5.29
N ALA A 84 31.23 -7.88 4.78
CA ALA A 84 29.95 -8.34 4.24
C ALA A 84 29.08 -8.96 5.33
N VAL A 85 29.68 -9.77 6.21
CA VAL A 85 28.98 -10.48 7.28
C VAL A 85 29.81 -10.42 8.56
N ARG A 86 29.15 -10.18 9.69
CA ARG A 86 29.76 -10.25 11.03
C ARG A 86 28.91 -11.10 11.95
N GLN A 87 29.51 -12.12 12.54
CA GLN A 87 28.92 -12.97 13.56
C GLN A 87 29.84 -13.01 14.77
N SER A 88 29.46 -12.30 15.84
CA SER A 88 30.31 -12.14 17.04
C SER A 88 31.70 -11.58 16.66
N GLU A 89 32.78 -12.28 17.01
CA GLU A 89 34.17 -11.91 16.67
C GLU A 89 34.60 -12.33 15.26
N GLN A 90 33.77 -13.10 14.55
CA GLN A 90 34.06 -13.53 13.18
C GLN A 90 33.52 -12.50 12.19
N THR A 91 34.38 -12.06 11.27
CA THR A 91 34.03 -11.17 10.16
C THR A 91 34.44 -11.82 8.85
N LEU A 92 33.56 -11.74 7.85
CA LEU A 92 33.86 -12.07 6.47
C LEU A 92 33.77 -10.81 5.62
N THR A 93 34.79 -10.59 4.80
CA THR A 93 34.81 -9.56 3.78
C THR A 93 33.98 -9.99 2.56
N TYR A 94 33.63 -9.04 1.69
CA TYR A 94 32.93 -9.37 0.45
C TYR A 94 33.73 -10.34 -0.44
N ALA A 95 35.06 -10.17 -0.54
CA ALA A 95 35.90 -11.09 -1.31
C ALA A 95 35.95 -12.52 -0.73
N GLU A 96 35.99 -12.65 0.59
CA GLU A 96 35.97 -13.96 1.26
C GLU A 96 34.62 -14.66 1.15
N LEU A 97 33.53 -13.91 1.04
CA LEU A 97 32.19 -14.47 0.88
C LEU A 97 31.90 -14.85 -0.58
N ASP A 98 32.39 -14.07 -1.56
CA ASP A 98 32.22 -14.35 -2.99
C ASP A 98 33.01 -15.57 -3.48
N SER A 99 34.11 -15.91 -2.79
CA SER A 99 34.98 -17.04 -3.13
C SER A 99 34.56 -18.38 -2.50
N ARG A 100 33.42 -18.44 -1.79
CA ARG A 100 32.91 -19.64 -1.11
C ARG A 100 31.69 -20.23 -1.81
#